data_AF-A0A4Y4XCX1-F1
#
_entry.id   AF-A0A4Y4XCX1-F1
#
_cell.length_a   1.000
_cell.length_b   1.000
_cell.length_c   1.000
_cell.angle_alpha   90.00
_cell.angle_beta   90.00
_cell.angle_gamma   90.00
#
_symmetry.space_group_name_H-M   'P 1'
#
loop_
_entity.id
_entity.type
_entity.pdbx_description
1 polymer ?
#
loop_
_entity_poly.entity_id
_entity_poly.type
_entity_poly.pdbx_seq_one_letter_code
_entity_poly.pdbx_strand_id
1 'polypeptide(L)'
;MLVRLGVVACLFWLHFAYATTLKITNIVPFGSSSVKIVFNQEIKKFKEVSLKNFKSYLELEAVLTIPKKHYQFSKQSSITIAQFSPKLVRVVIVYAPKMTYEIKILKDKLYISIVEKKPLIRHQMVLKPPKHHALKHPTPKPTPKSTKKEAKEAKEKTPIKHAHSKHAHSPLNERSAKKEIPKKEIPKKEIPKKEIPKKEIPKKEAENESKNQVFIAEKNDTLIKTKRKKHKKIVLDAGHGGKDCGAMSANLVCEKDIVLEVVKFLHKELKKRGYSVLLTRDKDIYIDLVARTELANKKSADLFISVHANSIPKR
;
A
#
# COMPACT_ATOMS: atom_id res chain seq x y z
N MET A 1 -12.50 2.99 -60.71
CA MET A 1 -11.70 2.60 -59.53
C MET A 1 -11.74 3.62 -58.37
N LEU A 2 -11.80 4.93 -58.58
CA LEU A 2 -11.63 5.94 -57.51
C LEU A 2 -12.60 5.81 -56.31
N VAL A 3 -13.87 5.45 -56.52
CA VAL A 3 -14.89 5.39 -55.44
C VAL A 3 -14.54 4.35 -54.35
N ARG A 4 -13.76 3.31 -54.65
CA ARG A 4 -13.33 2.31 -53.66
C ARG A 4 -12.20 2.78 -52.74
N LEU A 5 -11.42 3.81 -53.09
CA LEU A 5 -10.36 4.33 -52.22
C LEU A 5 -10.92 5.20 -51.08
N GLY A 6 -11.92 6.04 -51.36
CA GLY A 6 -12.48 6.97 -50.38
C GLY A 6 -13.15 6.29 -49.17
N VAL A 7 -13.85 5.18 -49.41
CA VAL A 7 -14.53 4.41 -48.34
C VAL A 7 -13.52 3.76 -47.39
N VAL A 8 -12.41 3.23 -47.93
CA VAL A 8 -11.35 2.61 -47.12
C VAL A 8 -10.61 3.67 -46.28
N ALA A 9 -10.32 4.85 -46.86
CA ALA A 9 -9.70 5.95 -46.13
C ALA A 9 -10.56 6.45 -44.95
N CYS A 10 -11.89 6.55 -45.15
CA CYS A 10 -12.83 6.97 -44.11
C CYS A 10 -12.90 5.95 -42.95
N LEU A 11 -12.91 4.64 -43.25
CA LEU A 11 -12.90 3.57 -42.25
C LEU A 11 -11.58 3.51 -41.44
N PHE A 12 -10.45 3.83 -42.08
CA PHE A 12 -9.15 3.96 -41.40
C PHE A 12 -9.10 5.19 -40.47
N TRP A 13 -9.62 6.34 -40.91
CA TRP A 13 -9.73 7.54 -40.06
C TRP A 13 -10.65 7.33 -38.86
N LEU A 14 -11.79 6.64 -39.03
CA LEU A 14 -12.64 6.25 -37.90
C LEU A 14 -11.90 5.35 -36.90
N HIS A 15 -11.20 4.31 -37.37
CA HIS A 15 -10.43 3.43 -36.49
C HIS A 15 -9.31 4.17 -35.73
N PHE A 16 -8.62 5.11 -36.38
CA PHE A 16 -7.58 5.91 -35.73
C PHE A 16 -8.16 6.85 -34.66
N ALA A 17 -9.35 7.41 -34.89
CA ALA A 17 -10.05 8.21 -33.89
C ALA A 17 -10.44 7.38 -32.63
N TYR A 18 -10.96 6.16 -32.81
CA TYR A 18 -11.33 5.28 -31.70
C TYR A 18 -10.13 4.76 -30.88
N ALA A 19 -8.93 4.68 -31.48
CA ALA A 19 -7.72 4.18 -30.82
C ALA A 19 -7.17 5.12 -29.73
N THR A 20 -7.53 6.40 -29.73
CA THR A 20 -6.91 7.44 -28.86
C THR A 20 -7.62 7.65 -27.52
N THR A 21 -8.85 7.16 -27.36
CA THR A 21 -9.68 7.47 -26.18
C THR A 21 -9.17 6.76 -24.93
N LEU A 22 -8.89 7.54 -23.87
CA LEU A 22 -8.54 7.02 -22.55
C LEU A 22 -9.74 6.25 -21.96
N LYS A 23 -9.52 4.99 -21.59
CA LYS A 23 -10.54 4.07 -21.08
C LYS A 23 -10.11 3.56 -19.72
N ILE A 24 -11.00 3.66 -18.73
CA ILE A 24 -10.84 2.96 -17.45
C ILE A 24 -11.28 1.52 -17.68
N THR A 25 -10.32 0.60 -17.59
CA THR A 25 -10.49 -0.84 -17.87
C THR A 25 -10.75 -1.66 -16.62
N ASN A 26 -10.24 -1.22 -15.46
CA ASN A 26 -10.45 -1.92 -14.20
C ASN A 26 -10.37 -0.93 -13.02
N ILE A 27 -11.08 -1.23 -11.93
CA ILE A 27 -10.98 -0.51 -10.67
C ILE A 27 -10.91 -1.52 -9.54
N VAL A 28 -9.82 -1.47 -8.78
CA VAL A 28 -9.49 -2.46 -7.74
C VAL A 28 -9.31 -1.72 -6.40
N PRO A 29 -10.14 -1.99 -5.37
CA PRO A 29 -9.88 -1.51 -4.03
C PRO A 29 -8.64 -2.22 -3.46
N PHE A 30 -7.86 -1.54 -2.62
CA PHE A 30 -6.72 -2.15 -1.94
C PHE A 30 -6.48 -1.48 -0.58
N GLY A 31 -6.04 -2.26 0.41
CA GLY A 31 -5.95 -1.80 1.79
C GLY A 31 -7.32 -1.39 2.36
N SER A 32 -7.29 -0.60 3.43
CA SER A 32 -8.48 -0.19 4.19
C SER A 32 -9.16 1.09 3.70
N SER A 33 -8.53 1.83 2.77
CA SER A 33 -8.96 3.19 2.40
C SER A 33 -8.54 3.66 1.00
N SER A 34 -8.17 2.74 0.10
CA SER A 34 -7.57 3.10 -1.19
C SER A 34 -8.18 2.38 -2.40
N VAL A 35 -8.11 3.04 -3.56
CA VAL A 35 -8.59 2.53 -4.87
C VAL A 35 -7.53 2.75 -5.93
N LYS A 36 -7.29 1.71 -6.74
CA LYS A 36 -6.45 1.75 -7.94
C LYS A 36 -7.36 1.72 -9.17
N ILE A 37 -7.30 2.76 -9.98
CA ILE A 37 -7.96 2.86 -11.28
C ILE A 37 -6.92 2.52 -12.35
N VAL A 38 -7.23 1.55 -13.20
CA VAL A 38 -6.37 1.07 -14.30
C VAL A 38 -6.94 1.58 -15.62
N PHE A 39 -6.06 2.08 -16.47
CA PHE A 39 -6.37 2.66 -17.77
C PHE A 39 -5.79 1.82 -18.90
N ASN A 40 -6.25 2.02 -20.14
CA ASN A 40 -5.65 1.40 -21.33
C ASN A 40 -4.32 2.05 -21.76
N GLN A 41 -4.02 3.27 -21.29
CA GLN A 41 -2.84 4.06 -21.64
C GLN A 41 -2.48 5.01 -20.50
N GLU A 42 -1.32 5.66 -20.57
CA GLU A 42 -0.85 6.58 -19.52
C GLU A 42 -1.70 7.84 -19.38
N ILE A 43 -1.81 8.34 -18.15
CA ILE A 43 -2.66 9.49 -17.80
C ILE A 43 -1.84 10.78 -17.94
N LYS A 44 -2.24 11.66 -18.86
CA LYS A 44 -1.53 12.93 -19.10
C LYS A 44 -1.97 14.09 -18.22
N LYS A 45 -3.27 14.20 -17.96
CA LYS A 45 -3.90 15.29 -17.19
C LYS A 45 -5.21 14.83 -16.57
N PHE A 46 -5.58 15.46 -15.46
CA PHE A 46 -6.90 15.41 -14.83
C PHE A 46 -7.13 16.71 -14.07
N LYS A 47 -8.39 17.06 -13.81
CA LYS A 47 -8.73 18.23 -13.00
C LYS A 47 -9.13 17.78 -11.61
N GLU A 48 -8.61 18.44 -10.58
CA GLU A 48 -8.95 18.20 -9.19
C GLU A 48 -9.73 19.39 -8.61
N VAL A 49 -10.83 19.11 -7.92
CA VAL A 49 -11.68 20.13 -7.30
C VAL A 49 -11.98 19.74 -5.86
N SER A 50 -11.52 20.55 -4.92
CA SER A 50 -11.93 20.47 -3.51
C SER A 50 -13.26 21.18 -3.30
N LEU A 51 -14.16 20.57 -2.52
CA LEU A 51 -15.45 21.12 -2.12
C LEU A 51 -15.50 21.33 -0.59
N LYS A 52 -16.55 22.02 -0.14
CA LYS A 52 -16.91 22.08 1.28
C LYS A 52 -17.33 20.68 1.78
N ASN A 53 -17.35 20.50 3.10
CA ASN A 53 -17.83 19.28 3.77
C ASN A 53 -17.03 18.01 3.44
N PHE A 54 -15.70 18.11 3.48
CA PHE A 54 -14.75 16.98 3.33
C PHE A 54 -15.00 16.12 2.08
N LYS A 55 -15.21 16.81 0.96
CA LYS A 55 -15.54 16.21 -0.32
C LYS A 55 -14.65 16.82 -1.40
N SER A 56 -14.16 15.99 -2.30
CA SER A 56 -13.46 16.42 -3.52
C SER A 56 -13.96 15.61 -4.70
N TYR A 57 -13.64 16.06 -5.91
CA TYR A 57 -13.76 15.21 -7.08
C TYR A 57 -12.62 15.42 -8.08
N LEU A 58 -12.34 14.36 -8.83
CA LEU A 58 -11.45 14.38 -10.00
C LEU A 58 -12.30 14.27 -11.26
N GLU A 59 -11.95 15.05 -12.28
CA GLU A 59 -12.51 14.93 -13.64
C GLU A 59 -11.43 14.38 -14.57
N LEU A 60 -11.73 13.21 -15.15
CA LEU A 60 -10.87 12.48 -16.07
C LEU A 60 -11.52 12.52 -17.45
N GLU A 61 -10.80 13.01 -18.46
CA GLU A 61 -11.17 12.90 -19.88
C GLU A 61 -11.04 11.42 -20.33
N ALA A 62 -12.04 10.62 -19.97
CA ALA A 62 -12.02 9.16 -20.11
C ALA A 62 -13.42 8.57 -20.26
N VAL A 63 -13.47 7.32 -20.72
CA VAL A 63 -14.67 6.48 -20.77
C VAL A 63 -14.53 5.31 -19.78
N LEU A 64 -15.57 5.07 -18.99
CA LEU A 64 -15.69 3.96 -18.05
C LEU A 64 -16.18 2.73 -18.83
N THR A 65 -15.33 1.72 -19.01
CA THR A 65 -15.72 0.48 -19.72
C THR A 65 -16.39 -0.56 -18.81
N ILE A 66 -16.50 -0.24 -17.52
CA ILE A 66 -17.12 -1.07 -16.48
C ILE A 66 -18.30 -0.32 -15.83
N PRO A 67 -19.21 -1.00 -15.13
CA PRO A 67 -20.27 -0.32 -14.38
C PRO A 67 -19.72 0.64 -13.31
N LYS A 68 -20.52 1.65 -12.95
CA LYS A 68 -20.27 2.55 -11.81
C LYS A 68 -19.80 1.76 -10.57
N LYS A 69 -18.77 2.26 -9.89
CA LYS A 69 -18.27 1.68 -8.64
C LYS A 69 -18.43 2.66 -7.49
N HIS A 70 -18.72 2.11 -6.31
CA HIS A 70 -18.80 2.84 -5.04
C HIS A 70 -18.10 2.00 -3.97
N TYR A 71 -17.03 2.54 -3.40
CA TYR A 71 -16.28 1.90 -2.32
C TYR A 71 -16.51 2.69 -1.04
N GLN A 72 -17.07 2.03 -0.03
CA GLN A 72 -17.21 2.58 1.31
C GLN A 72 -16.00 2.16 2.15
N PHE A 73 -15.47 3.09 2.93
CA PHE A 73 -14.33 2.89 3.81
C PHE A 73 -14.68 3.29 5.25
N SER A 74 -13.73 3.11 6.17
CA SER A 74 -13.91 3.47 7.57
C SER A 74 -14.19 4.98 7.76
N LYS A 75 -14.72 5.33 8.94
CA LYS A 75 -15.03 6.72 9.32
C LYS A 75 -15.92 7.44 8.29
N GLN A 76 -16.88 6.73 7.68
CA GLN A 76 -17.82 7.23 6.65
C GLN A 76 -17.17 7.75 5.35
N SER A 77 -15.89 7.46 5.12
CA SER A 77 -15.19 7.87 3.89
C SER A 77 -15.64 7.00 2.71
N SER A 78 -15.65 7.53 1.48
CA SER A 78 -16.01 6.76 0.29
C SER A 78 -15.37 7.28 -0.99
N ILE A 79 -15.22 6.41 -1.99
CA ILE A 79 -14.80 6.77 -3.35
C ILE A 79 -15.82 6.22 -4.34
N THR A 80 -16.43 7.11 -5.12
CA THR A 80 -17.39 6.78 -6.19
C THR A 80 -16.78 7.11 -7.54
N ILE A 81 -16.83 6.18 -8.49
CA ILE A 81 -16.38 6.37 -9.87
C ILE A 81 -17.57 6.14 -10.80
N ALA A 82 -17.93 7.17 -11.57
CA ALA A 82 -19.05 7.13 -12.51
C ALA A 82 -18.75 7.94 -13.79
N GLN A 83 -19.32 7.51 -14.91
CA GLN A 83 -19.41 8.35 -16.11
C GLN A 83 -20.27 9.57 -15.77
N PHE A 84 -19.75 10.78 -15.98
CA PHE A 84 -20.46 12.05 -15.74
C PHE A 84 -20.97 12.65 -17.05
N SER A 85 -20.21 12.53 -18.14
CA SER A 85 -20.64 12.80 -19.52
C SER A 85 -19.99 11.79 -20.47
N PRO A 86 -20.38 11.67 -21.74
CA PRO A 86 -19.82 10.69 -22.68
C PRO A 86 -18.28 10.69 -22.83
N LYS A 87 -17.60 11.77 -22.43
CA LYS A 87 -16.12 11.89 -22.46
C LYS A 87 -15.48 12.18 -21.08
N LEU A 88 -16.27 12.27 -20.01
CA LEU A 88 -15.79 12.59 -18.66
C LEU A 88 -16.23 11.55 -17.64
N VAL A 89 -15.27 10.97 -16.94
CA VAL A 89 -15.49 10.23 -15.69
C VAL A 89 -15.25 11.17 -14.51
N ARG A 90 -16.17 11.16 -13.55
CA ARG A 90 -15.99 11.85 -12.26
C ARG A 90 -15.71 10.83 -11.17
N VAL A 91 -14.60 11.05 -10.45
CA VAL A 91 -14.25 10.32 -9.22
C VAL A 91 -14.58 11.22 -8.04
N VAL A 92 -15.63 10.91 -7.29
CA VAL A 92 -16.03 11.65 -6.08
C VAL A 92 -15.38 10.98 -4.87
N ILE A 93 -14.67 11.76 -4.07
CA ILE A 93 -13.97 11.35 -2.86
C ILE A 93 -14.65 12.04 -1.67
N VAL A 94 -15.21 11.26 -0.74
CA VAL A 94 -15.72 11.74 0.56
C VAL A 94 -14.78 11.22 1.62
N TYR A 95 -14.35 12.06 2.56
CA TYR A 95 -13.41 11.68 3.61
C TYR A 95 -13.84 12.22 4.97
N ALA A 96 -13.43 11.56 6.04
CA ALA A 96 -13.83 11.98 7.39
C ALA A 96 -13.16 13.31 7.81
N PRO A 97 -13.71 14.03 8.82
CA PRO A 97 -12.96 15.06 9.53
C PRO A 97 -11.60 14.52 10.02
N LYS A 98 -10.55 15.34 9.92
CA LYS A 98 -9.14 14.97 10.17
C LYS A 98 -8.50 14.00 9.17
N MET A 99 -9.21 13.57 8.12
CA MET A 99 -8.62 12.85 6.98
C MET A 99 -8.26 13.82 5.83
N THR A 100 -7.48 13.33 4.89
CA THR A 100 -7.23 13.90 3.55
C THR A 100 -7.12 12.74 2.56
N TYR A 101 -6.89 13.01 1.27
CA TYR A 101 -6.48 11.98 0.31
C TYR A 101 -5.11 12.31 -0.30
N GLU A 102 -4.41 11.25 -0.73
CA GLU A 102 -3.22 11.32 -1.57
C GLU A 102 -3.53 10.73 -2.95
N ILE A 103 -2.97 11.33 -3.99
CA ILE A 103 -3.02 10.82 -5.38
C ILE A 103 -1.60 10.45 -5.80
N LYS A 104 -1.44 9.27 -6.42
CA LYS A 104 -0.19 8.82 -7.04
C LYS A 104 -0.49 8.26 -8.44
N ILE A 105 0.28 8.67 -9.44
CA ILE A 105 0.23 8.11 -10.80
C ILE A 105 1.46 7.24 -11.00
N LEU A 106 1.25 6.03 -11.54
CA LEU A 106 2.32 5.16 -12.03
C LEU A 106 1.89 4.60 -13.38
N LYS A 107 2.38 5.21 -14.47
CA LYS A 107 2.06 4.86 -15.87
C LYS A 107 0.54 4.89 -16.15
N ASP A 108 -0.04 3.72 -16.40
CA ASP A 108 -1.45 3.41 -16.69
C ASP A 108 -2.35 3.33 -15.44
N LYS A 109 -1.85 3.73 -14.26
CA LYS A 109 -2.53 3.50 -12.97
C LYS A 109 -2.61 4.77 -12.13
N LEU A 110 -3.83 5.13 -11.71
CA LEU A 110 -4.11 6.17 -10.72
C LEU A 110 -4.44 5.51 -9.37
N TYR A 111 -3.74 5.92 -8.33
CA TYR A 111 -3.95 5.47 -6.96
C TYR A 111 -4.53 6.63 -6.16
N ILE A 112 -5.65 6.40 -5.48
CA ILE A 112 -6.29 7.36 -4.59
C ILE A 112 -6.35 6.70 -3.22
N SER A 113 -5.76 7.32 -2.20
CA SER A 113 -5.66 6.78 -0.84
C SER A 113 -6.19 7.79 0.17
N ILE A 114 -7.19 7.44 0.98
CA ILE A 114 -7.69 8.30 2.05
C ILE A 114 -6.84 8.05 3.31
N VAL A 115 -6.16 9.09 3.81
CA VAL A 115 -5.14 9.01 4.85
C VAL A 115 -5.39 10.05 5.95
N GLU A 116 -4.80 9.85 7.13
CA GLU A 116 -4.92 10.84 8.21
C GLU A 116 -4.13 12.12 7.86
N LYS A 117 -4.75 13.28 8.10
CA LYS A 117 -4.11 14.57 7.88
C LYS A 117 -3.02 14.75 8.93
N LYS A 118 -1.75 14.62 8.51
CA LYS A 118 -0.59 14.86 9.38
C LYS A 118 -0.75 16.22 10.08
N PRO A 119 -0.62 16.30 11.41
CA PRO A 119 -0.66 17.58 12.09
C PRO A 119 0.51 18.43 11.60
N LEU A 120 0.23 19.68 11.24
CA LEU A 120 1.28 20.65 10.96
C LEU A 120 2.00 20.90 12.28
N ILE A 121 3.18 20.30 12.44
CA ILE A 121 4.13 20.70 13.48
C ILE A 121 4.54 22.12 13.13
N ARG A 122 3.84 23.09 13.74
CA ARG A 122 4.17 24.51 13.69
C ARG A 122 5.56 24.63 14.31
N HIS A 123 6.58 24.62 13.46
CA HIS A 123 7.95 24.88 13.89
C HIS A 123 7.90 26.17 14.67
N GLN A 124 8.23 26.08 15.95
CA GLN A 124 8.25 27.21 16.85
C GLN A 124 9.22 28.20 16.21
N MET A 125 8.73 29.39 15.85
CA MET A 125 9.57 30.42 15.27
C MET A 125 10.61 30.76 16.34
N VAL A 126 11.84 30.27 16.16
CA VAL A 126 12.98 30.75 16.92
C VAL A 126 13.12 32.20 16.52
N LEU A 127 12.61 33.09 17.39
CA LEU A 127 12.77 34.52 17.24
C LEU A 127 14.27 34.79 17.14
N LYS A 128 14.74 35.19 15.95
CA LYS A 128 16.10 35.69 15.81
C LYS A 128 16.22 36.90 16.75
N PRO A 129 17.22 36.96 17.65
CA PRO A 129 17.41 38.13 18.48
C PRO A 129 17.63 39.36 17.59
N PRO A 130 17.05 40.53 17.95
CA PRO A 130 17.17 41.73 17.16
C PRO A 130 18.63 42.20 17.09
N LYS A 131 19.05 42.69 15.93
CA LYS A 131 20.37 43.31 15.77
C LYS A 131 20.39 44.64 16.52
N HIS A 132 21.25 44.76 17.54
CA HIS A 132 21.49 46.04 18.20
C HIS A 132 22.24 46.98 17.24
N HIS A 133 21.56 48.02 16.77
CA HIS A 133 22.23 49.21 16.25
C HIS A 133 22.56 50.13 17.43
N ALA A 134 23.83 50.52 17.53
CA ALA A 134 24.31 51.40 18.59
C ALA A 134 23.85 52.85 18.35
N LEU A 135 23.21 53.44 19.36
CA LEU A 135 22.97 54.88 19.47
C LEU A 135 23.55 55.38 20.80
N LYS A 136 24.18 56.55 20.74
CA LYS A 136 25.07 57.08 21.80
C LYS A 136 24.29 57.66 22.98
N HIS A 137 24.88 57.59 24.18
CA HIS A 137 24.44 58.36 25.36
C HIS A 137 24.59 59.88 25.15
N PRO A 138 23.83 60.70 25.90
CA PRO A 138 24.40 61.31 27.11
C PRO A 138 23.60 61.11 28.41
N THR A 139 24.27 61.44 29.53
CA THR A 139 23.90 61.35 30.97
C THR A 139 23.56 62.74 31.57
N PRO A 140 23.26 62.94 32.89
CA PRO A 140 22.54 62.15 33.93
C PRO A 140 21.56 63.01 34.83
N LYS A 141 21.22 62.48 36.04
CA LYS A 141 20.76 63.16 37.31
C LYS A 141 19.21 63.16 37.62
N PRO A 142 18.75 63.36 38.89
CA PRO A 142 18.45 62.23 39.82
C PRO A 142 17.05 62.19 40.52
N THR A 143 16.83 61.11 41.29
CA THR A 143 15.85 60.78 42.38
C THR A 143 15.23 61.92 43.22
N PRO A 144 14.08 61.79 43.98
CA PRO A 144 13.75 60.62 44.86
C PRO A 144 12.28 60.30 45.33
N LYS A 145 12.11 59.13 45.99
CA LYS A 145 11.11 58.75 47.08
C LYS A 145 9.59 58.81 46.74
N SER A 146 8.66 58.09 47.40
CA SER A 146 8.58 57.61 48.80
C SER A 146 7.61 56.41 49.05
N THR A 147 7.77 55.78 50.22
CA THR A 147 6.81 54.98 51.06
C THR A 147 5.96 53.84 50.45
N LYS A 148 6.15 52.57 50.82
CA LYS A 148 5.82 51.88 52.11
C LYS A 148 4.33 51.87 52.52
N LYS A 149 3.74 50.67 52.59
CA LYS A 149 2.99 50.22 53.77
C LYS A 149 3.09 48.69 53.93
N GLU A 150 3.40 48.26 55.14
CA GLU A 150 3.50 46.86 55.58
C GLU A 150 2.21 46.44 56.32
N ALA A 151 1.93 45.12 56.38
CA ALA A 151 1.46 44.34 57.55
C ALA A 151 0.84 43.00 57.07
N LYS A 152 1.41 41.81 57.37
CA LYS A 152 1.20 40.95 58.57
C LYS A 152 -0.16 40.19 58.55
N GLU A 153 -0.41 39.00 59.15
CA GLU A 153 0.31 37.85 59.76
C GLU A 153 -0.78 36.75 60.03
N ALA A 154 -0.57 35.44 60.33
CA ALA A 154 0.57 34.50 60.25
C ALA A 154 0.13 33.05 60.60
N LYS A 155 0.85 32.02 60.10
CA LYS A 155 0.92 30.61 60.63
C LYS A 155 -0.37 29.76 60.45
N GLU A 156 -0.41 28.42 60.58
CA GLU A 156 0.52 27.48 61.26
C GLU A 156 0.45 25.98 60.77
N LYS A 157 1.60 25.28 60.90
CA LYS A 157 1.90 23.82 61.09
C LYS A 157 1.21 22.65 60.33
N THR A 158 2.11 21.94 59.62
CA THR A 158 2.28 20.50 59.29
C THR A 158 2.40 19.54 60.53
N PRO A 159 2.76 18.21 60.49
CA PRO A 159 3.04 17.24 59.38
C PRO A 159 2.68 15.70 59.62
N ILE A 160 3.21 14.82 58.73
CA ILE A 160 3.64 13.37 58.85
C ILE A 160 2.58 12.23 59.02
N LYS A 161 2.72 10.93 58.62
CA LYS A 161 3.68 9.99 57.93
C LYS A 161 2.87 9.09 56.94
N HIS A 162 3.32 8.65 55.75
CA HIS A 162 4.46 7.81 55.31
C HIS A 162 4.45 6.29 55.66
N ALA A 163 4.27 5.44 54.64
CA ALA A 163 4.98 4.17 54.41
C ALA A 163 4.93 3.88 52.88
N HIS A 164 5.99 3.87 52.05
CA HIS A 164 7.33 3.25 52.00
C HIS A 164 7.43 1.81 51.46
N SER A 165 7.85 1.70 50.20
CA SER A 165 8.88 0.77 49.67
C SER A 165 9.45 1.41 48.38
N LYS A 166 10.67 1.95 48.32
CA LYS A 166 12.00 1.27 48.19
C LYS A 166 12.08 0.45 46.89
N HIS A 167 13.06 0.58 45.98
CA HIS A 167 14.44 1.12 46.00
C HIS A 167 14.78 1.79 44.63
N ALA A 168 15.52 2.92 44.57
CA ALA A 168 16.97 3.05 44.24
C ALA A 168 17.42 2.49 42.86
N HIS A 169 18.32 3.09 42.06
CA HIS A 169 19.04 4.39 42.08
C HIS A 169 19.42 4.76 40.62
N SER A 170 19.49 6.05 40.25
CA SER A 170 20.20 6.53 39.05
C SER A 170 21.69 6.76 39.40
N PRO A 171 22.65 6.83 38.43
CA PRO A 171 22.74 8.01 37.54
C PRO A 171 23.20 7.75 36.08
N LEU A 172 23.01 8.80 35.26
CA LEU A 172 23.72 9.01 33.99
C LEU A 172 25.19 9.35 34.24
N ASN A 173 26.10 8.95 33.34
CA ASN A 173 27.15 9.87 32.89
C ASN A 173 27.75 9.50 31.52
N GLU A 174 28.35 10.50 30.87
CA GLU A 174 28.93 10.41 29.53
C GLU A 174 30.38 9.92 29.52
N ARG A 175 30.82 9.19 28.47
CA ARG A 175 32.00 9.58 27.66
C ARG A 175 32.28 8.67 26.44
N SER A 176 32.49 9.35 25.33
CA SER A 176 33.31 9.05 24.14
C SER A 176 34.16 7.76 24.08
N ALA A 177 33.95 6.96 23.03
CA ALA A 177 35.03 6.21 22.36
C ALA A 177 34.66 5.89 20.89
N LYS A 178 35.40 6.44 19.93
CA LYS A 178 35.49 5.86 18.58
C LYS A 178 36.21 4.51 18.68
N LYS A 179 35.66 3.45 18.07
CA LYS A 179 36.47 2.32 17.63
C LYS A 179 35.93 1.76 16.33
N GLU A 180 36.86 1.41 15.45
CA GLU A 180 36.67 1.18 14.02
C GLU A 180 37.12 -0.26 13.68
N ILE A 181 36.76 -0.75 12.48
CA ILE A 181 37.32 -1.97 11.83
C ILE A 181 36.80 -3.32 12.43
N PRO A 182 36.63 -4.42 11.64
CA PRO A 182 36.86 -4.62 10.20
C PRO A 182 35.62 -5.04 9.38
N LYS A 183 35.62 -4.66 8.08
CA LYS A 183 35.02 -5.49 7.03
C LYS A 183 35.82 -6.79 6.92
N LYS A 184 35.17 -7.95 6.83
CA LYS A 184 35.82 -9.21 6.47
C LYS A 184 35.30 -9.66 5.10
N GLU A 185 36.17 -9.57 4.10
CA GLU A 185 35.92 -10.11 2.76
C GLU A 185 35.93 -11.65 2.80
N ILE A 186 35.10 -12.28 1.99
CA ILE A 186 35.12 -13.72 1.71
C ILE A 186 35.04 -13.87 0.17
N PRO A 187 35.89 -14.70 -0.47
CA PRO A 187 36.38 -14.38 -1.81
C PRO A 187 35.50 -14.87 -2.96
N LYS A 188 35.65 -14.20 -4.11
CA LYS A 188 35.21 -14.72 -5.41
C LYS A 188 35.96 -16.03 -5.71
N LYS A 189 35.22 -17.08 -6.08
CA LYS A 189 35.78 -18.26 -6.73
C LYS A 189 35.21 -18.34 -8.14
N GLU A 190 36.08 -18.20 -9.13
CA GLU A 190 35.75 -18.41 -10.54
C GLU A 190 35.63 -19.91 -10.84
N ILE A 191 34.68 -20.29 -11.69
CA ILE A 191 34.60 -21.59 -12.35
C ILE A 191 34.26 -21.32 -13.82
N PRO A 192 34.94 -21.96 -14.80
CA PRO A 192 35.22 -21.31 -16.09
C PRO A 192 34.18 -21.54 -17.19
N LYS A 193 34.23 -20.68 -18.20
CA LYS A 193 33.58 -20.90 -19.50
C LYS A 193 34.16 -22.14 -20.19
N LYS A 194 33.30 -22.89 -20.90
CA LYS A 194 33.73 -23.78 -22.00
C LYS A 194 32.75 -23.63 -23.16
N GLU A 195 33.31 -23.48 -24.35
CA GLU A 195 32.56 -23.18 -25.59
C GLU A 195 32.27 -24.45 -26.41
N ILE A 196 31.05 -24.49 -26.96
CA ILE A 196 30.54 -25.04 -28.25
C ILE A 196 31.25 -26.28 -28.88
N PRO A 197 30.48 -27.20 -29.50
CA PRO A 197 30.29 -27.07 -30.95
C PRO A 197 28.85 -27.25 -31.44
N LYS A 198 28.51 -26.55 -32.53
CA LYS A 198 27.30 -26.78 -33.34
C LYS A 198 27.39 -28.13 -34.08
N LYS A 199 26.25 -28.73 -34.41
CA LYS A 199 26.14 -29.63 -35.58
C LYS A 199 24.75 -29.53 -36.21
N GLU A 200 24.69 -29.85 -37.49
CA GLU A 200 23.64 -29.39 -38.42
C GLU A 200 22.46 -30.37 -38.61
N ILE A 201 21.48 -29.88 -39.36
CA ILE A 201 20.22 -30.52 -39.78
C ILE A 201 20.51 -31.61 -40.84
N PRO A 202 19.65 -32.64 -40.95
CA PRO A 202 19.03 -32.89 -42.26
C PRO A 202 17.50 -32.94 -42.19
N LYS A 203 16.85 -32.33 -43.20
CA LYS A 203 15.45 -32.58 -43.54
C LYS A 203 15.33 -33.97 -44.20
N LYS A 204 14.18 -34.61 -44.07
CA LYS A 204 13.57 -35.40 -45.16
C LYS A 204 12.06 -35.32 -45.08
N GLU A 205 11.43 -35.03 -46.22
CA GLU A 205 10.00 -35.13 -46.47
C GLU A 205 9.67 -36.56 -46.91
N ALA A 206 8.45 -37.04 -46.62
CA ALA A 206 7.64 -37.89 -47.50
C ALA A 206 6.27 -38.13 -46.85
N GLU A 207 5.22 -38.02 -47.64
CA GLU A 207 3.84 -38.38 -47.28
C GLU A 207 3.64 -39.91 -47.34
N ASN A 208 2.67 -40.43 -46.60
CA ASN A 208 1.62 -41.21 -47.24
C ASN A 208 0.34 -41.28 -46.39
N GLU A 209 -0.81 -41.34 -47.07
CA GLU A 209 -2.12 -41.54 -46.46
C GLU A 209 -2.38 -43.04 -46.22
N SER A 210 -3.22 -43.39 -45.24
CA SER A 210 -4.38 -44.26 -45.45
C SER A 210 -5.19 -44.43 -44.16
N LYS A 211 -6.49 -44.68 -44.31
CA LYS A 211 -7.47 -44.80 -43.23
C LYS A 211 -7.52 -46.24 -42.71
N ASN A 212 -7.70 -46.42 -41.41
CA ASN A 212 -8.65 -47.42 -40.95
C ASN A 212 -9.22 -47.07 -39.57
N GLN A 213 -10.55 -47.03 -39.45
CA GLN A 213 -11.27 -46.94 -38.18
C GLN A 213 -11.81 -48.33 -37.84
N VAL A 214 -11.46 -48.85 -36.66
CA VAL A 214 -12.31 -49.81 -35.93
C VAL A 214 -12.23 -49.46 -34.45
N PHE A 215 -13.39 -49.27 -33.82
CA PHE A 215 -13.50 -49.09 -32.37
C PHE A 215 -13.47 -50.45 -31.66
N ILE A 216 -12.59 -50.63 -30.68
CA ILE A 216 -12.83 -51.54 -29.54
C ILE A 216 -12.46 -50.80 -28.25
N ALA A 217 -13.26 -51.00 -27.21
CA ALA A 217 -13.24 -50.22 -25.98
C ALA A 217 -12.16 -50.66 -24.96
N GLU A 218 -11.76 -49.69 -24.14
CA GLU A 218 -11.31 -49.82 -22.75
C GLU A 218 -10.49 -51.04 -22.31
N LYS A 219 -9.15 -50.91 -22.38
CA LYS A 219 -8.26 -51.15 -21.22
C LYS A 219 -6.84 -50.61 -21.46
N ASN A 220 -6.59 -49.37 -21.04
CA ASN A 220 -5.24 -48.81 -20.91
C ASN A 220 -5.07 -48.18 -19.52
N ASP A 221 -5.14 -49.03 -18.50
CA ASP A 221 -4.76 -48.68 -17.13
C ASP A 221 -3.23 -48.64 -17.00
N THR A 222 -2.62 -47.70 -17.71
CA THR A 222 -1.17 -47.53 -17.75
C THR A 222 -0.78 -46.06 -17.86
N LEU A 223 -0.03 -45.61 -16.85
CA LEU A 223 0.95 -44.53 -16.96
C LEU A 223 0.43 -43.10 -17.13
N ILE A 224 -0.61 -42.68 -16.37
CA ILE A 224 -0.57 -41.33 -15.78
C ILE A 224 0.53 -41.33 -14.72
N LYS A 225 1.78 -41.30 -15.20
CA LYS A 225 2.99 -41.06 -14.42
C LYS A 225 2.87 -39.63 -13.91
N THR A 226 2.23 -39.46 -12.75
CA THR A 226 1.85 -38.16 -12.22
C THR A 226 3.06 -37.25 -12.27
N LYS A 227 2.99 -36.18 -13.08
CA LYS A 227 4.05 -35.16 -13.14
C LYS A 227 4.26 -34.70 -11.70
N ARG A 228 5.38 -35.12 -11.08
CA ARG A 228 5.74 -34.80 -9.69
C ARG A 228 5.32 -33.36 -9.44
N LYS A 229 4.33 -33.15 -8.55
CA LYS A 229 3.77 -31.81 -8.33
C LYS A 229 4.95 -30.86 -8.12
N LYS A 230 5.19 -29.95 -9.08
CA LYS A 230 6.15 -28.86 -8.89
C LYS A 230 5.75 -28.25 -7.55
N HIS A 231 6.66 -28.21 -6.57
CA HIS A 231 6.35 -27.78 -5.22
C HIS A 231 5.91 -26.31 -5.27
N LYS A 232 4.61 -26.09 -5.44
CA LYS A 232 4.03 -24.77 -5.63
C LYS A 232 4.26 -23.97 -4.36
N LYS A 233 4.86 -22.80 -4.51
CA LYS A 233 5.11 -21.86 -3.41
C LYS A 233 3.87 -21.02 -3.20
N ILE A 234 3.25 -21.18 -2.04
CA ILE A 234 2.04 -20.45 -1.65
C ILE A 234 2.43 -19.49 -0.53
N VAL A 235 2.11 -18.20 -0.70
CA VAL A 235 2.15 -17.23 0.40
C VAL A 235 0.73 -17.02 0.90
N LEU A 236 0.52 -17.25 2.19
CA LEU A 236 -0.71 -16.92 2.88
C LEU A 236 -0.52 -15.61 3.64
N ASP A 237 -1.47 -14.71 3.53
CA ASP A 237 -1.50 -13.43 4.20
C ASP A 237 -2.66 -13.36 5.18
N ALA A 238 -2.35 -13.21 6.46
CA ALA A 238 -3.33 -12.96 7.50
C ALA A 238 -3.57 -11.44 7.57
N GLY A 239 -4.74 -10.99 7.11
CA GLY A 239 -5.12 -9.57 7.09
C GLY A 239 -4.91 -8.86 8.43
N HIS A 240 -4.72 -7.54 8.40
CA HIS A 240 -4.57 -6.70 9.60
C HIS A 240 -3.42 -7.14 10.52
N GLY A 241 -3.47 -6.81 11.82
CA GLY A 241 -2.49 -7.23 12.83
C GLY A 241 -1.93 -6.09 13.67
N GLY A 242 -1.52 -6.39 14.89
CA GLY A 242 -1.01 -5.47 15.89
C GLY A 242 -2.03 -4.37 16.21
N LYS A 243 -1.68 -3.13 15.87
CA LYS A 243 -2.52 -1.92 16.04
C LYS A 243 -3.75 -1.87 15.10
N ASP A 244 -3.80 -2.71 14.09
CA ASP A 244 -4.92 -2.80 13.16
C ASP A 244 -5.79 -4.02 13.51
N CYS A 245 -7.00 -3.75 14.02
CA CYS A 245 -8.01 -4.74 14.39
C CYS A 245 -8.70 -5.38 13.18
N GLY A 246 -8.75 -4.67 12.04
CA GLY A 246 -9.71 -4.96 10.97
C GLY A 246 -11.15 -4.66 11.39
N ALA A 247 -12.11 -5.42 10.86
CA ALA A 247 -13.48 -5.42 11.36
C ALA A 247 -13.53 -5.91 12.81
N MET A 248 -14.42 -5.34 13.63
CA MET A 248 -14.68 -5.79 14.98
C MET A 248 -16.10 -6.33 15.08
N SER A 249 -16.27 -7.50 15.68
CA SER A 249 -17.59 -8.10 15.90
C SER A 249 -18.35 -7.44 17.05
N ALA A 250 -19.65 -7.73 17.17
CA ALA A 250 -20.47 -7.25 18.30
C ALA A 250 -19.92 -7.71 19.67
N ASN A 251 -19.21 -8.84 19.72
CA ASN A 251 -18.59 -9.40 20.92
C ASN A 251 -17.13 -8.92 21.11
N LEU A 252 -16.75 -7.80 20.48
CA LEU A 252 -15.43 -7.17 20.55
C LEU A 252 -14.24 -8.02 20.04
N VAL A 253 -14.50 -9.16 19.38
CA VAL A 253 -13.46 -9.95 18.69
C VAL A 253 -13.03 -9.23 17.42
N CYS A 254 -11.72 -9.03 17.25
CA CYS A 254 -11.11 -8.43 16.05
C CYS A 254 -10.92 -9.46 14.91
N GLU A 255 -11.13 -9.01 13.69
CA GLU A 255 -10.82 -9.74 12.45
C GLU A 255 -9.37 -10.25 12.44
N LYS A 256 -8.41 -9.43 12.88
CA LYS A 256 -6.98 -9.77 12.90
C LYS A 256 -6.66 -11.10 13.61
N ASP A 257 -7.46 -11.47 14.60
CA ASP A 257 -7.22 -12.65 15.43
C ASP A 257 -7.82 -13.88 14.72
N ILE A 258 -9.08 -13.77 14.28
CA ILE A 258 -9.79 -14.79 13.50
C ILE A 258 -8.98 -15.18 12.25
N VAL A 259 -8.53 -14.21 11.45
CA VAL A 259 -7.80 -14.50 10.20
C VAL A 259 -6.40 -15.07 10.45
N LEU A 260 -5.77 -14.77 11.60
CA LEU A 260 -4.49 -15.37 11.99
C LEU A 260 -4.65 -16.87 12.28
N GLU A 261 -5.71 -17.25 12.98
CA GLU A 261 -6.01 -18.66 13.27
C GLU A 261 -6.36 -19.43 12.00
N VAL A 262 -7.21 -18.88 11.13
CA VAL A 262 -7.57 -19.48 9.83
C VAL A 262 -6.31 -19.67 8.97
N VAL A 263 -5.42 -18.69 8.90
CA VAL A 263 -4.16 -18.80 8.13
C VAL A 263 -3.20 -19.82 8.75
N LYS A 264 -3.10 -19.92 10.08
CA LYS A 264 -2.31 -20.96 10.76
C LYS A 264 -2.84 -22.37 10.47
N PHE A 265 -4.16 -22.55 10.46
CA PHE A 265 -4.81 -23.80 10.09
C PHE A 265 -4.51 -24.15 8.62
N LEU A 266 -4.79 -23.23 7.69
CA LEU A 266 -4.55 -23.42 6.26
C LEU A 266 -3.07 -23.72 5.94
N HIS A 267 -2.14 -23.08 6.63
CA HIS A 267 -0.71 -23.37 6.52
C HIS A 267 -0.34 -24.81 6.92
N LYS A 268 -0.92 -25.33 8.02
CA LYS A 268 -0.73 -26.74 8.42
C LYS A 268 -1.26 -27.69 7.34
N GLU A 269 -2.49 -27.47 6.87
CA GLU A 269 -3.14 -28.33 5.87
C GLU A 269 -2.46 -28.31 4.50
N LEU A 270 -2.02 -27.15 4.02
CA LEU A 270 -1.27 -27.04 2.77
C LEU A 270 0.14 -27.67 2.90
N LYS A 271 0.81 -27.57 4.05
CA LYS A 271 2.09 -28.27 4.27
C LYS A 271 1.93 -29.79 4.27
N LYS A 272 0.90 -30.35 4.93
CA LYS A 272 0.57 -31.80 4.86
C LYS A 272 0.39 -32.30 3.42
N ARG A 273 -0.14 -31.45 2.53
CA ARG A 273 -0.38 -31.75 1.11
C ARG A 273 0.85 -31.57 0.20
N GLY A 274 2.02 -31.28 0.77
CA GLY A 274 3.29 -31.15 0.05
C GLY A 274 3.54 -29.77 -0.61
N TYR A 275 2.82 -28.72 -0.19
CA TYR A 275 3.05 -27.35 -0.68
C TYR A 275 4.16 -26.64 0.12
N SER A 276 4.92 -25.78 -0.56
CA SER A 276 5.87 -24.89 0.11
C SER A 276 5.12 -23.63 0.56
N VAL A 277 4.72 -23.61 1.83
CA VAL A 277 3.87 -22.53 2.38
C VAL A 277 4.67 -21.56 3.23
N LEU A 278 4.48 -20.27 2.95
CA LEU A 278 5.02 -19.13 3.68
C LEU A 278 3.87 -18.28 4.23
N LEU A 279 4.12 -17.59 5.35
CA LEU A 279 3.17 -16.66 5.96
C LEU A 279 3.71 -15.23 5.86
N THR A 280 2.83 -14.23 5.68
CA THR A 280 3.23 -12.83 5.90
C THR A 280 3.49 -12.56 7.39
N ARG A 281 2.59 -13.01 8.26
CA ARG A 281 2.73 -13.03 9.73
C ARG A 281 2.26 -14.36 10.33
N ASP A 282 2.92 -14.76 11.42
CA ASP A 282 2.59 -15.91 12.27
C ASP A 282 2.16 -15.51 13.69
N LYS A 283 2.24 -14.22 14.00
CA LYS A 283 1.89 -13.60 15.29
C LYS A 283 1.08 -12.31 15.08
N ASP A 284 0.63 -11.72 16.18
CA ASP A 284 -0.09 -10.45 16.13
C ASP A 284 0.88 -9.27 15.96
N ILE A 285 1.22 -8.97 14.71
CA ILE A 285 2.04 -7.83 14.31
C ILE A 285 1.42 -7.11 13.12
N TYR A 286 1.54 -5.79 13.10
CA TYR A 286 1.18 -4.99 11.94
C TYR A 286 2.22 -5.18 10.83
N ILE A 287 1.77 -5.53 9.62
CA ILE A 287 2.60 -5.57 8.41
C ILE A 287 2.00 -4.63 7.38
N ASP A 288 2.84 -3.75 6.83
CA ASP A 288 2.47 -2.83 5.77
C ASP A 288 1.99 -3.57 4.50
N LEU A 289 1.01 -2.99 3.81
CA LEU A 289 0.37 -3.60 2.66
C LEU A 289 1.35 -3.87 1.50
N VAL A 290 2.33 -2.99 1.29
CA VAL A 290 3.35 -3.17 0.25
C VAL A 290 4.22 -4.38 0.61
N ALA A 291 4.72 -4.42 1.86
CA ALA A 291 5.58 -5.49 2.36
C ALA A 291 4.95 -6.90 2.27
N ARG A 292 3.63 -7.02 2.44
CA ARG A 292 2.89 -8.29 2.23
C ARG A 292 3.05 -8.83 0.81
N THR A 293 2.91 -7.95 -0.19
CA THR A 293 3.04 -8.33 -1.61
C THR A 293 4.51 -8.48 -2.05
N GLU A 294 5.41 -7.67 -1.49
CA GLU A 294 6.86 -7.80 -1.73
C GLU A 294 7.40 -9.15 -1.27
N LEU A 295 6.92 -9.70 -0.14
CA LEU A 295 7.28 -11.05 0.30
C LEU A 295 6.95 -12.09 -0.79
N ALA A 296 5.77 -12.02 -1.38
CA ALA A 296 5.35 -12.95 -2.44
C ALA A 296 6.19 -12.82 -3.70
N ASN A 297 6.46 -11.59 -4.14
CA ASN A 297 7.31 -11.30 -5.30
C ASN A 297 8.75 -11.76 -5.06
N LYS A 298 9.36 -11.39 -3.93
CA LYS A 298 10.74 -11.74 -3.54
C LYS A 298 10.96 -13.24 -3.35
N LYS A 299 9.91 -13.98 -2.96
CA LYS A 299 9.95 -15.45 -2.83
C LYS A 299 9.52 -16.17 -4.11
N SER A 300 9.13 -15.42 -5.14
CA SER A 300 8.58 -15.92 -6.41
C SER A 300 7.49 -16.96 -6.15
N ALA A 301 6.47 -16.55 -5.38
CA ALA A 301 5.32 -17.40 -5.07
C ALA A 301 4.51 -17.68 -6.34
N ASP A 302 4.03 -18.92 -6.49
CA ASP A 302 3.11 -19.30 -7.55
C ASP A 302 1.68 -18.82 -7.26
N LEU A 303 1.34 -18.62 -5.98
CA LEU A 303 0.03 -18.18 -5.52
C LEU A 303 0.17 -17.33 -4.23
N PHE A 304 -0.60 -16.25 -4.16
CA PHE A 304 -0.78 -15.43 -2.97
C PHE A 304 -2.26 -15.48 -2.57
N ILE A 305 -2.54 -15.80 -1.31
CA ILE A 305 -3.90 -15.86 -0.75
C ILE A 305 -3.94 -14.93 0.46
N SER A 306 -4.74 -13.86 0.40
CA SER A 306 -5.01 -13.00 1.56
C SER A 306 -6.35 -13.37 2.16
N VAL A 307 -6.38 -13.50 3.49
CA VAL A 307 -7.55 -13.93 4.27
C VAL A 307 -8.04 -12.76 5.11
N HIS A 308 -9.32 -12.44 4.92
CA HIS A 308 -10.05 -11.33 5.54
C HIS A 308 -11.45 -11.80 5.96
N ALA A 309 -12.00 -11.18 7.01
CA ALA A 309 -13.35 -11.39 7.53
C ALA A 309 -14.09 -10.05 7.60
N ASN A 310 -14.39 -9.51 6.42
CA ASN A 310 -15.05 -8.22 6.23
C ASN A 310 -16.40 -8.12 6.97
N SER A 311 -16.80 -6.90 7.30
CA SER A 311 -18.12 -6.57 7.86
C SER A 311 -18.89 -5.60 6.95
N ILE A 312 -20.22 -5.74 6.94
CA ILE A 312 -21.17 -4.84 6.27
C ILE A 312 -22.22 -4.43 7.31
N PRO A 313 -22.53 -3.13 7.48
CA PRO A 313 -23.60 -2.69 8.38
C PRO A 313 -24.96 -3.27 7.97
N LYS A 314 -25.79 -3.67 8.94
CA LYS A 314 -27.23 -3.86 8.67
C LYS A 314 -27.81 -2.53 8.17
N ARG A 315 -28.60 -2.62 7.09
CA ARG A 315 -29.45 -1.54 6.58
C ARG A 315 -30.82 -1.60 7.22
#